data_AF-A0AAD9Q5J1-F1
#
_entry.id   AF-A0AAD9Q5J1-F1
#
_cell.length_a   1.000
_cell.length_b   1.000
_cell.length_c   1.000
_cell.angle_alpha   90.00
_cell.angle_beta   90.00
_cell.angle_gamma   90.00
#
_symmetry.space_group_name_H-M   'P 1'
#
loop_
_entity.id
_entity.type
_entity.pdbx_description
1 polymer ?
#
loop_
_entity_poly.entity_id
_entity_poly.type
_entity_poly.pdbx_seq_one_letter_code
_entity_poly.pdbx_strand_id
1 'polypeptide(L)'
;MQLIGDQAIALANFSYRLIDGLKISNESPAQTLKRLALGKIAECLRNAGASLNKTEVSPVDIRQLKEYCTLYFNLYVLFCEMGVNVTVWTVAYAIPYHAAKLYDSCKVGYGIISLQAKEAKHSEGIHLKAQAPDIIVAEPTPDINFQNMEIKYLRQALASGTLTSPKAE
;
A
#
# COMPACT_ATOMS: atom_id res chain seq x y z
N MET A 1 15.63 4.58 23.46
CA MET A 1 15.49 3.87 22.17
C MET A 1 14.71 4.75 21.19
N GLN A 2 15.29 5.90 20.81
CA GLN A 2 14.67 6.94 19.96
C GLN A 2 15.53 7.23 18.72
N LEU A 3 16.84 7.00 18.84
CA LEU A 3 17.86 7.23 17.80
C LEU A 3 17.64 6.45 16.48
N ILE A 4 17.09 5.23 16.56
CA ILE A 4 16.81 4.41 15.37
C ILE A 4 15.57 4.94 14.63
N GLY A 5 14.60 5.52 15.33
CA GLY A 5 13.38 6.05 14.74
C GLY A 5 13.65 7.27 13.87
N ASP A 6 14.39 8.25 14.39
CA ASP A 6 14.66 9.50 13.67
C ASP A 6 15.57 9.28 12.45
N GLN A 7 16.57 8.40 12.58
CA GLN A 7 17.41 8.00 11.45
C GLN A 7 16.65 7.19 10.41
N ALA A 8 15.73 6.29 10.82
CA ALA A 8 14.88 5.54 9.90
C ALA A 8 13.89 6.46 9.16
N ILE A 9 13.34 7.48 9.82
CA ILE A 9 12.47 8.49 9.19
C ILE A 9 13.26 9.32 8.18
N ALA A 10 14.48 9.78 8.54
CA ALA A 10 15.36 10.48 7.60
C ALA A 10 15.72 9.60 6.40
N LEU A 11 16.08 8.33 6.63
CA LEU A 11 16.40 7.36 5.58
C LEU A 11 15.19 7.11 4.66
N ALA A 12 13.99 6.96 5.23
CA ALA A 12 12.76 6.81 4.45
C ALA A 12 12.48 8.06 3.59
N ASN A 13 12.69 9.25 4.14
CA ASN A 13 12.52 10.52 3.44
C ASN A 13 13.49 10.68 2.27
N PHE A 14 14.75 10.23 2.41
CA PHE A 14 15.76 10.31 1.37
C PHE A 14 15.93 9.03 0.54
N SER A 15 15.12 7.99 0.78
CA SER A 15 15.25 6.68 0.13
C SER A 15 15.24 6.75 -1.40
N TYR A 16 14.41 7.63 -1.98
CA TYR A 16 14.40 7.88 -3.42
C TYR A 16 15.71 8.51 -3.95
N ARG A 17 16.46 9.24 -3.11
CA ARG A 17 17.79 9.79 -3.44
C ARG A 17 18.92 8.78 -3.26
N LEU A 18 18.71 7.73 -2.44
CA LEU A 18 19.69 6.62 -2.36
C LEU A 18 19.80 5.89 -3.70
N ILE A 19 18.73 5.90 -4.50
CA ILE A 19 18.72 5.37 -5.85
C ILE A 19 19.63 6.15 -6.80
N ASP A 20 19.93 7.43 -6.52
CA ASP A 20 20.97 8.17 -7.26
C ASP A 20 22.37 7.67 -6.92
N GLY A 21 22.58 7.15 -5.71
CA GLY A 21 23.80 6.47 -5.30
C GLY A 21 24.00 5.10 -5.97
N LEU A 22 22.95 4.51 -6.54
CA LEU A 22 23.02 3.28 -7.35
C LEU A 22 23.36 3.56 -8.83
N LYS A 23 23.65 4.82 -9.19
CA LYS A 23 24.00 5.18 -10.55
C LYS A 23 25.31 4.52 -10.96
N ILE A 24 25.30 3.84 -12.10
CA ILE A 24 26.49 3.21 -12.68
C ILE A 24 27.05 4.10 -13.80
N SER A 25 28.37 4.13 -13.99
CA SER A 25 29.00 4.79 -15.13
C SER A 25 28.61 4.09 -16.43
N ASN A 26 28.18 4.84 -17.45
CA ASN A 26 27.70 4.33 -18.75
C ASN A 26 26.42 3.46 -18.68
N GLU A 27 25.43 3.84 -17.85
CA GLU A 27 24.10 3.22 -17.89
C GLU A 27 23.49 3.26 -19.30
N SER A 28 22.92 2.13 -19.73
CA SER A 28 22.04 2.11 -20.88
C SER A 28 20.72 2.83 -20.55
N PRO A 29 19.97 3.32 -21.56
CA PRO A 29 18.67 3.96 -21.33
C PRO A 29 17.69 3.07 -20.54
N ALA A 30 17.72 1.75 -20.77
CA ALA A 30 16.89 0.79 -20.04
C ALA A 30 17.30 0.68 -18.56
N GLN A 31 18.60 0.71 -18.25
CA GLN A 31 19.11 0.69 -16.88
C GLN A 31 18.75 1.99 -16.15
N THR A 32 18.92 3.14 -16.79
CA THR A 32 18.50 4.43 -16.22
C THR A 32 17.00 4.45 -15.94
N LEU A 33 16.17 3.98 -16.88
CA LEU A 33 14.72 3.90 -16.68
C LEU A 33 14.36 2.97 -15.49
N LYS A 34 14.97 1.79 -15.41
CA LYS A 34 14.76 0.84 -14.30
C LYS A 34 15.16 1.46 -12.96
N ARG A 35 16.30 2.17 -12.90
CA ARG A 35 16.76 2.89 -11.71
C ARG A 35 15.75 3.97 -11.29
N LEU A 36 15.32 4.83 -12.21
CA LEU A 36 14.32 5.87 -11.92
C LEU A 36 12.98 5.27 -11.48
N ALA A 37 12.56 4.15 -12.08
CA ALA A 37 11.35 3.43 -11.68
C ALA A 37 11.44 2.91 -10.24
N LEU A 38 12.60 2.34 -9.84
CA LEU A 38 12.85 1.91 -8.46
C LEU A 38 12.78 3.08 -7.47
N GLY A 39 13.33 4.24 -7.84
CA GLY A 39 13.18 5.48 -7.05
C GLY A 39 11.73 5.89 -6.88
N LYS A 40 10.94 5.82 -7.95
CA LYS A 40 9.52 6.15 -7.90
C LYS A 40 8.70 5.14 -7.10
N ILE A 41 9.02 3.85 -7.17
CA ILE A 41 8.45 2.80 -6.30
C ILE A 41 8.67 3.14 -4.82
N ALA A 42 9.90 3.49 -4.44
CA ALA A 42 10.23 3.87 -3.07
C ALA A 42 9.44 5.11 -2.61
N GLU A 43 9.35 6.11 -3.48
CA GLU A 43 8.57 7.33 -3.23
C GLU A 43 7.07 7.03 -3.01
N CYS A 44 6.47 6.20 -3.86
CA CYS A 44 5.08 5.77 -3.73
C CYS A 44 4.83 5.04 -2.41
N LEU A 45 5.71 4.11 -2.02
CA LEU A 45 5.61 3.39 -0.75
C LEU A 45 5.69 4.33 0.45
N ARG A 46 6.62 5.28 0.44
CA ARG A 46 6.75 6.29 1.50
C ARG A 46 5.49 7.13 1.60
N ASN A 47 4.99 7.64 0.48
CA ASN A 47 3.81 8.50 0.46
C ASN A 47 2.55 7.73 0.91
N ALA A 48 2.38 6.48 0.48
CA ALA A 48 1.31 5.60 0.96
C ALA A 48 1.42 5.36 2.48
N GLY A 49 2.62 5.06 2.99
CA GLY A 49 2.86 4.89 4.43
C GLY A 49 2.54 6.14 5.24
N ALA A 50 2.90 7.33 4.75
CA ALA A 50 2.54 8.60 5.38
C ALA A 50 1.02 8.81 5.42
N SER A 51 0.30 8.49 4.33
CA SER A 51 -1.16 8.56 4.30
C SER A 51 -1.83 7.60 5.30
N LEU A 52 -1.26 6.41 5.50
CA LEU A 52 -1.79 5.42 6.46
C LEU A 52 -1.63 5.85 7.92
N ASN A 53 -0.67 6.72 8.24
CA ASN A 53 -0.47 7.21 9.59
C ASN A 53 -1.41 8.36 9.98
N LYS A 54 -2.22 8.87 9.05
CA LYS A 54 -3.18 9.93 9.34
C LYS A 54 -4.40 9.37 10.09
N THR A 55 -4.77 10.03 11.19
CA THR A 55 -6.01 9.76 11.95
C THR A 55 -7.19 10.53 11.39
N GLU A 56 -6.96 11.78 10.99
CA GLU A 56 -7.91 12.62 10.27
C GLU A 56 -7.59 12.59 8.78
N VAL A 57 -8.57 12.25 7.95
CA VAL A 57 -8.40 12.12 6.51
C VAL A 57 -9.60 12.68 5.76
N SER A 58 -9.34 13.25 4.59
CA SER A 58 -10.35 13.71 3.64
C SER A 58 -10.55 12.69 2.51
N PRO A 59 -11.60 12.81 1.68
CA PRO A 59 -11.75 11.98 0.49
C PRO A 59 -10.59 12.14 -0.50
N VAL A 60 -9.91 13.29 -0.49
CA VAL A 60 -8.72 13.54 -1.31
C VAL A 60 -7.56 12.68 -0.85
N ASP A 61 -7.36 12.53 0.46
CA ASP A 61 -6.30 11.69 1.03
C ASP A 61 -6.49 10.22 0.66
N ILE A 62 -7.73 9.72 0.68
CA ILE A 62 -8.06 8.34 0.28
C ILE A 62 -7.80 8.11 -1.21
N ARG A 63 -8.15 9.07 -2.07
CA ARG A 63 -7.83 9.00 -3.50
C ARG A 63 -6.32 9.01 -3.74
N GLN A 64 -5.58 9.88 -3.07
CA GLN A 64 -4.12 9.93 -3.17
C GLN A 64 -3.47 8.63 -2.71
N LEU A 65 -3.93 8.04 -1.61
CA LEU A 65 -3.45 6.72 -1.16
C LEU A 65 -3.65 5.67 -2.26
N LYS A 66 -4.83 5.61 -2.87
CA LYS A 66 -5.13 4.70 -3.98
C LYS A 66 -4.21 4.94 -5.18
N GLU A 67 -3.94 6.20 -5.53
CA GLU A 67 -3.03 6.57 -6.62
C GLU A 67 -1.60 6.10 -6.33
N TYR A 68 -1.08 6.31 -5.11
CA TYR A 68 0.25 5.84 -4.72
C TYR A 68 0.36 4.31 -4.78
N CYS A 69 -0.63 3.58 -4.26
CA CYS A 69 -0.68 2.12 -4.30
C CYS A 69 -0.76 1.58 -5.73
N THR A 70 -1.54 2.24 -6.60
CA THR A 70 -1.70 1.84 -8.01
C THR A 70 -0.41 2.09 -8.79
N LEU A 71 0.20 3.26 -8.62
CA LEU A 71 1.44 3.60 -9.31
C LEU A 71 2.60 2.70 -8.85
N TYR A 72 2.67 2.39 -7.55
CA TYR A 72 3.58 1.38 -6.99
C TYR A 72 3.43 0.04 -7.72
N PHE A 73 2.21 -0.47 -7.85
CA PHE A 73 1.96 -1.76 -8.49
C PHE A 73 2.37 -1.77 -9.96
N ASN A 74 1.97 -0.74 -10.71
CA ASN A 74 2.28 -0.63 -12.13
C ASN A 74 3.79 -0.61 -12.36
N LEU A 75 4.52 0.19 -11.59
CA LEU A 75 5.97 0.25 -11.70
C LEU A 75 6.63 -1.07 -11.27
N TYR A 76 6.12 -1.71 -10.22
CA TYR A 76 6.65 -3.00 -9.77
C TYR A 76 6.51 -4.06 -10.86
N VAL A 77 5.33 -4.22 -11.44
CA VAL A 77 5.08 -5.23 -12.49
C VAL A 77 5.90 -4.95 -13.76
N LEU A 78 6.09 -3.68 -14.11
CA LEU A 78 6.83 -3.30 -15.32
C LEU A 78 8.36 -3.44 -15.17
N PHE A 79 8.90 -3.21 -13.96
CA PHE A 79 10.35 -3.04 -13.78
C PHE A 79 10.99 -4.02 -12.78
N CYS A 80 10.21 -4.81 -12.05
CA CYS A 80 10.71 -5.84 -11.13
C CYS A 80 10.45 -7.25 -11.67
N GLU A 81 11.51 -8.05 -11.78
CA GLU A 81 11.46 -9.43 -12.30
C GLU A 81 11.00 -10.47 -11.26
N MET A 82 10.80 -10.05 -10.00
CA MET A 82 10.54 -10.96 -8.87
C MET A 82 9.11 -11.52 -8.80
N GLY A 83 8.23 -11.14 -9.74
CA GLY A 83 6.83 -11.54 -9.74
C GLY A 83 6.01 -10.88 -8.61
N VAL A 84 4.69 -10.85 -8.76
CA VAL A 84 3.80 -10.27 -7.73
C VAL A 84 3.64 -11.27 -6.59
N ASN A 85 4.12 -10.91 -5.41
CA ASN A 85 3.91 -11.68 -4.18
C ASN A 85 2.79 -11.06 -3.31
N VAL A 86 2.44 -11.76 -2.23
CA VAL A 86 1.37 -11.35 -1.30
C VAL A 86 1.61 -9.94 -0.74
N THR A 87 2.85 -9.56 -0.46
CA THR A 87 3.18 -8.21 0.04
C THR A 87 2.88 -7.14 -1.01
N VAL A 88 3.30 -7.36 -2.25
CA VAL A 88 3.06 -6.44 -3.38
C VAL A 88 1.54 -6.28 -3.59
N TRP A 89 0.82 -7.39 -3.61
CA TRP A 89 -0.64 -7.38 -3.77
C TRP A 89 -1.35 -6.67 -2.61
N THR A 90 -0.92 -6.93 -1.37
CA THR A 90 -1.49 -6.30 -0.17
C THR A 90 -1.34 -4.78 -0.23
N VAL A 91 -0.16 -4.28 -0.56
CA VAL A 91 0.10 -2.84 -0.70
C VAL A 91 -0.72 -2.24 -1.84
N ALA A 92 -0.80 -2.93 -2.98
CA ALA A 92 -1.48 -2.43 -4.18
C ALA A 92 -3.00 -2.38 -4.03
N TYR A 93 -3.61 -3.40 -3.41
CA TYR A 93 -5.06 -3.62 -3.46
C TYR A 93 -5.72 -3.64 -2.09
N ALA A 94 -5.20 -4.42 -1.15
CA ALA A 94 -5.85 -4.59 0.15
C ALA A 94 -5.83 -3.30 0.97
N ILE A 95 -4.65 -2.67 1.09
CA ILE A 95 -4.47 -1.42 1.84
C ILE A 95 -5.44 -0.31 1.38
N PRO A 96 -5.46 0.11 0.10
CA PRO A 96 -6.33 1.20 -0.32
C PRO A 96 -7.82 0.81 -0.24
N TYR A 97 -8.16 -0.46 -0.43
CA TYR A 97 -9.54 -0.95 -0.25
C TYR A 97 -10.00 -0.80 1.20
N HIS A 98 -9.23 -1.31 2.15
CA HIS A 98 -9.59 -1.24 3.56
C HIS A 98 -9.56 0.19 4.10
N ALA A 99 -8.64 1.03 3.62
CA ALA A 99 -8.62 2.45 3.98
C ALA A 99 -9.88 3.19 3.50
N ALA A 100 -10.34 2.91 2.28
CA ALA A 100 -11.60 3.45 1.78
C ALA A 100 -12.80 2.95 2.60
N LYS A 101 -12.88 1.63 2.87
CA LYS A 101 -13.96 1.04 3.69
C LYS A 101 -14.02 1.64 5.09
N LEU A 102 -12.87 1.83 5.74
CA LEU A 102 -12.79 2.45 7.07
C LEU A 102 -13.28 3.91 7.04
N TYR A 103 -12.86 4.67 6.03
CA TYR A 103 -13.31 6.04 5.86
C TYR A 103 -14.81 6.14 5.56
N ASP A 104 -15.34 5.23 4.74
CA ASP A 104 -16.75 5.23 4.37
C ASP A 104 -17.65 4.95 5.58
N SER A 105 -17.27 3.97 6.41
CA SER A 105 -18.02 3.59 7.61
C SER A 105 -17.86 4.56 8.78
N CYS A 106 -16.63 5.00 9.04
CA CYS A 106 -16.29 5.67 10.31
C CYS A 106 -15.79 7.10 10.14
N LYS A 107 -15.55 7.57 8.91
CA LYS A 107 -14.99 8.91 8.61
C LYS A 107 -13.62 9.19 9.25
N VAL A 108 -12.87 8.14 9.57
CA VAL A 108 -11.52 8.22 10.14
C VAL A 108 -10.48 7.61 9.22
N GLY A 109 -9.22 7.97 9.44
CA GLY A 109 -8.07 7.42 8.75
C GLY A 109 -7.52 6.15 9.39
N TYR A 110 -6.65 5.46 8.64
CA TYR A 110 -6.05 4.19 9.05
C TYR A 110 -5.13 4.32 10.28
N GLY A 111 -4.66 5.53 10.59
CA GLY A 111 -3.78 5.80 11.72
C GLY A 111 -4.44 5.46 13.07
N ILE A 112 -5.77 5.45 13.13
CA ILE A 112 -6.52 5.04 14.33
C ILE A 112 -6.27 3.57 14.70
N ILE A 113 -6.21 2.67 13.71
CA ILE A 113 -5.92 1.25 13.97
C ILE A 113 -4.50 1.08 14.53
N SER A 114 -3.54 1.85 14.01
CA SER A 114 -2.17 1.87 14.52
C SER A 114 -2.09 2.41 15.96
N LEU A 115 -2.90 3.42 16.30
CA LEU A 115 -2.99 3.98 17.65
C LEU A 115 -3.58 2.95 18.62
N GLN A 116 -4.69 2.31 18.26
CA GLN A 116 -5.32 1.27 19.06
C GLN A 116 -4.37 0.08 19.29
N ALA A 117 -3.65 -0.35 18.26
CA ALA A 117 -2.64 -1.41 18.38
C ALA A 117 -1.49 -1.02 19.31
N LYS A 118 -1.11 0.27 19.34
CA LYS A 118 -0.09 0.79 20.25
C LYS A 118 -0.59 0.82 21.69
N GLU A 119 -1.83 1.25 21.91
CA GLU A 119 -2.46 1.32 23.24
C GLU A 119 -2.70 -0.07 23.82
N ALA A 120 -3.18 -1.03 23.02
CA ALA A 120 -3.39 -2.42 23.43
C ALA A 120 -2.10 -3.08 23.96
N LYS A 121 -0.96 -2.81 23.32
CA LYS A 121 0.35 -3.30 23.79
C LYS A 121 0.77 -2.69 25.13
N HIS A 122 0.34 -1.45 25.42
CA HIS A 122 0.68 -0.78 26.67
C HIS A 122 -0.22 -1.24 27.83
N SER A 123 -1.45 -1.67 27.55
CA SER A 123 -2.34 -2.25 28.54
C SER A 123 -1.99 -3.69 28.92
N GLU A 124 -1.29 -4.46 28.08
CA GLU A 124 -0.78 -5.81 28.45
C GLU A 124 0.31 -5.78 29.55
N GLY A 125 0.91 -4.61 29.83
CA GLY A 125 1.86 -4.42 30.95
C GLY A 125 1.22 -4.00 32.27
N ILE A 126 -0.08 -3.71 32.30
CA ILE A 126 -0.79 -3.28 33.49
C ILE A 126 -1.94 -4.25 33.71
N HIS A 127 -1.82 -5.10 34.73
CA HIS A 127 -2.90 -5.98 35.18
C HIS A 127 -4.01 -5.14 35.85
N LEU A 128 -4.75 -4.38 35.06
CA LEU A 128 -6.00 -3.75 35.45
C LEU A 128 -7.12 -4.51 34.75
N LYS A 129 -8.10 -4.95 35.54
CA LYS A 129 -9.39 -5.44 35.06
C LYS A 129 -10.09 -4.30 34.32
N ALA A 130 -9.75 -4.10 33.06
CA ALA A 130 -10.49 -3.25 32.16
C ALA A 130 -11.59 -4.09 31.52
N GLN A 131 -12.84 -3.67 31.73
CA GLN A 131 -13.96 -4.17 30.96
C GLN A 131 -13.71 -3.82 29.49
N ALA A 132 -13.70 -4.85 28.63
CA ALA A 132 -13.38 -4.70 27.23
C ALA A 132 -14.36 -3.69 26.58
N PRO A 133 -13.88 -2.61 25.94
CA PRO A 133 -14.72 -1.87 25.01
C PRO A 133 -15.07 -2.80 23.85
N ASP A 134 -16.30 -2.70 23.33
CA ASP A 134 -16.82 -3.53 22.25
C ASP A 134 -15.84 -3.53 21.07
N ILE A 135 -15.03 -4.58 21.00
CA ILE A 135 -14.18 -4.88 19.86
C ILE A 135 -15.16 -5.08 18.71
N ILE A 136 -15.12 -4.19 17.71
CA ILE A 136 -15.70 -4.49 16.41
C ILE A 136 -14.96 -5.74 15.94
N VAL A 137 -15.57 -6.90 16.15
CA VAL A 137 -15.09 -8.18 15.66
C VAL A 137 -15.00 -7.99 14.15
N ALA A 138 -13.77 -7.85 13.65
CA ALA A 138 -13.54 -7.96 12.22
C ALA A 138 -14.15 -9.29 11.80
N GLU A 139 -15.15 -9.24 10.93
CA GLU A 139 -15.69 -10.45 10.32
C GLU A 139 -14.52 -11.31 9.85
N PRO A 140 -14.58 -12.65 10.03
CA PRO A 140 -13.51 -13.52 9.60
C PRO A 140 -13.21 -13.22 8.15
N THR A 141 -11.95 -12.89 7.86
CA THR A 141 -11.46 -12.76 6.49
C THR A 141 -11.94 -13.97 5.70
N PRO A 142 -12.73 -13.80 4.62
CA PRO A 142 -13.19 -14.93 3.83
C PRO A 142 -11.95 -15.68 3.34
N ASP A 143 -11.95 -17.01 3.43
CA ASP A 143 -10.82 -17.85 3.00
C ASP A 143 -10.32 -17.41 1.63
N ILE A 144 -9.17 -16.72 1.61
CA ILE A 144 -8.58 -16.16 0.41
C ILE A 144 -7.89 -17.29 -0.33
N ASN A 145 -8.63 -17.94 -1.23
CA ASN A 145 -8.02 -18.82 -2.23
C ASN A 145 -7.33 -17.96 -3.30
N PHE A 146 -6.02 -17.79 -3.16
CA PHE A 146 -5.18 -16.98 -4.04
C PHE A 146 -5.28 -17.38 -5.53
N GLN A 147 -5.49 -18.67 -5.85
CA GLN A 147 -5.67 -19.11 -7.23
C GLN A 147 -7.00 -18.65 -7.83
N ASN A 148 -8.06 -18.63 -7.03
CA ASN A 148 -9.38 -18.17 -7.49
C ASN A 148 -9.44 -16.64 -7.63
N MET A 149 -8.60 -15.91 -6.89
CA MET A 149 -8.55 -14.45 -6.92
C MET A 149 -7.87 -13.93 -8.19
N GLU A 150 -6.73 -14.52 -8.61
CA GLU A 150 -6.10 -14.18 -9.90
C GLU A 150 -7.07 -14.37 -11.07
N ILE A 151 -7.80 -15.49 -11.10
CA ILE A 151 -8.77 -15.77 -12.16
C ILE A 151 -9.95 -14.78 -12.14
N LYS A 152 -10.44 -14.40 -10.95
CA LYS A 152 -11.55 -13.46 -10.82
C LYS A 152 -11.18 -12.06 -11.31
N TYR A 153 -10.00 -11.55 -10.93
CA TYR A 153 -9.55 -10.22 -11.36
C TYR A 153 -9.11 -10.19 -12.82
N LEU A 154 -8.49 -11.25 -13.34
CA LEU A 154 -8.21 -11.37 -14.79
C LEU A 154 -9.50 -11.39 -15.61
N ARG A 155 -10.54 -12.09 -15.16
CA ARG A 155 -11.87 -12.07 -15.81
C ARG A 155 -12.53 -10.69 -15.75
N GLN A 156 -12.39 -9.97 -14.64
CA GLN A 156 -12.92 -8.62 -14.50
C GLN A 156 -12.20 -7.62 -15.41
N ALA A 157 -10.87 -7.73 -15.54
CA ALA A 157 -10.07 -6.93 -16.44
C ALA A 157 -10.36 -7.22 -17.93
N LEU A 158 -10.61 -8.50 -18.29
CA LEU A 158 -11.04 -8.90 -19.63
C LEU A 158 -12.48 -8.45 -19.95
N ALA A 159 -13.38 -8.46 -18.96
CA ALA A 159 -14.75 -7.97 -19.13
C ALA A 159 -14.82 -6.44 -19.31
N SER A 160 -13.88 -5.69 -18.73
CA SER A 160 -13.76 -4.24 -18.96
C SER A 160 -13.05 -3.87 -20.28
N GLY A 161 -12.55 -4.87 -21.03
CA GLY A 161 -11.76 -4.71 -22.25
C GLY A 161 -12.47 -5.10 -23.55
N THR A 162 -13.77 -5.46 -23.53
CA THR A 162 -14.52 -5.78 -24.76
C THR A 162 -14.90 -4.48 -25.49
N LEU A 163 -13.94 -3.92 -26.22
CA LEU A 163 -14.21 -3.03 -27.35
C LEU A 163 -14.99 -3.84 -28.38
N THR A 164 -16.22 -3.44 -28.63
CA THR A 164 -17.00 -3.85 -29.80
C THR A 164 -16.20 -3.51 -31.06
N SER A 165 -15.74 -4.53 -31.76
CA SER A 165 -15.22 -4.40 -33.13
C SER A 165 -16.31 -3.78 -34.03
N PRO A 166 -16.01 -2.73 -34.81
CA PRO A 166 -16.95 -2.24 -35.81
C PRO A 166 -17.06 -3.27 -36.93
N LYS A 167 -18.29 -3.69 -37.22
CA LYS A 167 -18.62 -4.54 -38.37
C LYS A 167 -18.14 -3.87 -39.65
N ALA A 168 -17.54 -4.68 -40.52
CA ALA A 168 -17.28 -4.36 -41.91
C ALA A 168 -18.61 -4.12 -42.66
N GLU A 169 -18.66 -3.03 -43.41
CA GLU A 169 -19.47 -2.86 -44.62
C GLU A 169 -18.76 -1.88 -45.56
#